data_AF-A0A843BSK3-F1
#
_entry.id   AF-A0A843BSK3-F1
#
_cell.length_a   1.000
_cell.length_b   1.000
_cell.length_c   1.000
_cell.angle_alpha   90.00
_cell.angle_beta   90.00
_cell.angle_gamma   90.00
#
_symmetry.space_group_name_H-M   'P 1'
#
loop_
_entity.id
_entity.type
_entity.pdbx_description
1 polymer ?
#
loop_
_entity_poly.entity_id
_entity_poly.type
_entity_poly.pdbx_seq_one_letter_code
_entity_poly.pdbx_strand_id
1 'polypeptide(L)'
;MSKDKIVDTFSECFKMWFSRILITAIDEETALDAAQSTVGFATSIIMCSAEAGIERIVSAEETPDNRPGVIIQIWTKRSKLMKDELLTRISQSAMTAPTTSVFNYLEEGEKSEPIGKLISYFGDGHQKKITKYERDMWKIPVMDGSFLIEESFNFVKGIAGGLIILIGKSTKETLAATKFAIKKIHGSPAKAITSFPGGICRSGSKIGSKYTFLDESTNHQFCPTLVDEIEDILLPKGAKCVYEIVINAASEEDLKLAMKEAILAVKDNEEIIQITSSNYDGKLGSIKINLKDL
;
A
#
# COMPACT_ATOMS: atom_id res chain seq x y z
N MET A 1 -16.14 -21.75 15.68
CA MET A 1 -15.65 -20.35 15.58
C MET A 1 -16.88 -19.47 15.40
N SER A 2 -17.11 -18.50 16.28
CA SER A 2 -18.30 -17.64 16.17
C SER A 2 -18.16 -16.77 14.92
N LYS A 3 -18.89 -17.13 13.84
CA LYS A 3 -19.07 -16.27 12.66
C LYS A 3 -19.74 -14.92 13.02
N ASP A 4 -20.12 -14.73 14.27
CA ASP A 4 -20.96 -13.62 14.74
C ASP A 4 -20.20 -12.29 14.85
N LYS A 5 -18.86 -12.31 14.93
CA LYS A 5 -18.05 -11.08 14.99
C LYS A 5 -17.84 -10.41 13.62
N ILE A 6 -17.97 -11.16 12.53
CA ILE A 6 -17.79 -10.62 11.17
C ILE A 6 -19.15 -10.11 10.69
N VAL A 7 -19.25 -8.83 10.38
CA VAL A 7 -20.49 -8.24 9.85
C VAL A 7 -20.73 -8.75 8.43
N ASP A 8 -21.99 -9.04 8.11
CA ASP A 8 -22.41 -9.34 6.75
C ASP A 8 -22.49 -8.04 5.94
N THR A 9 -21.34 -7.64 5.40
CA THR A 9 -21.13 -6.42 4.61
C THR A 9 -20.02 -6.64 3.60
N PHE A 10 -19.76 -5.65 2.77
CA PHE A 10 -18.71 -5.67 1.76
C PHE A 10 -17.83 -4.42 1.81
N SER A 11 -16.59 -4.59 1.34
CA SER A 11 -15.68 -3.50 0.99
C SER A 11 -15.92 -3.07 -0.45
N GLU A 12 -16.04 -1.76 -0.67
CA GLU A 12 -16.23 -1.18 -1.99
C GLU A 12 -14.90 -0.64 -2.56
N CYS A 13 -14.44 -1.24 -3.65
CA CYS A 13 -13.09 -1.07 -4.16
C CYS A 13 -13.07 -0.43 -5.57
N PHE A 14 -11.92 0.11 -5.94
CA PHE A 14 -11.73 0.91 -7.15
C PHE A 14 -10.62 0.35 -8.04
N LYS A 15 -10.69 0.61 -9.34
CA LYS A 15 -9.55 0.37 -10.23
C LYS A 15 -8.60 1.56 -10.19
N MET A 16 -7.33 1.32 -9.91
CA MET A 16 -6.27 2.34 -9.90
C MET A 16 -5.04 1.84 -10.65
N TRP A 17 -4.26 2.77 -11.19
CA TRP A 17 -3.00 2.45 -11.85
C TRP A 17 -1.94 2.18 -10.81
N PHE A 18 -1.16 1.12 -10.97
CA PHE A 18 -0.02 0.85 -10.10
C PHE A 18 1.20 0.36 -10.88
N SER A 19 2.37 0.61 -10.30
CA SER A 19 3.64 0.00 -10.70
C SER A 19 4.20 -0.79 -9.54
N ARG A 20 4.92 -1.89 -9.85
CA ARG A 20 5.58 -2.76 -8.88
C ARG A 20 7.08 -2.70 -9.12
N ILE A 21 7.83 -2.35 -8.09
CA ILE A 21 9.24 -1.97 -8.17
C ILE A 21 10.03 -2.79 -7.17
N LEU A 22 11.19 -3.27 -7.57
CA LEU A 22 12.14 -3.92 -6.67
C LEU A 22 13.30 -2.95 -6.42
N ILE A 23 13.60 -2.70 -5.16
CA ILE A 23 14.79 -1.96 -4.72
C ILE A 23 15.69 -2.96 -4.00
N THR A 24 16.91 -3.18 -4.50
CA THR A 24 17.91 -4.03 -3.84
C THR A 24 19.03 -3.17 -3.26
N ALA A 25 19.68 -3.65 -2.20
CA ALA A 25 20.80 -2.96 -1.55
C ALA A 25 21.84 -3.97 -1.03
N ILE A 26 22.90 -3.50 -0.37
CA ILE A 26 23.94 -4.38 0.17
C ILE A 26 23.43 -5.32 1.28
N ASP A 27 22.45 -4.87 2.07
CA ASP A 27 21.78 -5.62 3.13
C ASP A 27 20.29 -5.26 3.20
N GLU A 28 19.53 -6.04 3.98
CA GLU A 28 18.08 -5.87 4.15
C GLU A 28 17.71 -4.52 4.79
N GLU A 29 18.49 -4.08 5.78
CA GLU A 29 18.26 -2.81 6.50
C GLU A 29 18.35 -1.62 5.53
N THR A 30 19.40 -1.56 4.72
CA THR A 30 19.59 -0.51 3.73
C THR A 30 18.51 -0.53 2.65
N ALA A 31 18.11 -1.73 2.18
CA ALA A 31 17.04 -1.85 1.19
C ALA A 31 15.70 -1.37 1.77
N LEU A 32 15.46 -1.66 3.05
CA LEU A 32 14.26 -1.24 3.76
C LEU A 32 14.23 0.28 3.98
N ASP A 33 15.33 0.90 4.38
CA ASP A 33 15.43 2.36 4.52
C ASP A 33 15.14 3.08 3.19
N ALA A 34 15.74 2.60 2.10
CA ALA A 34 15.49 3.13 0.75
C ALA A 34 14.02 2.99 0.34
N ALA A 35 13.42 1.82 0.60
CA ALA A 35 12.02 1.56 0.30
C ALA A 35 11.08 2.45 1.11
N GLN A 36 11.30 2.57 2.42
CA GLN A 36 10.50 3.41 3.32
C GLN A 36 10.53 4.88 2.88
N SER A 37 11.71 5.41 2.55
CA SER A 37 11.83 6.77 2.00
C SER A 37 11.05 6.92 0.68
N THR A 38 11.15 5.93 -0.21
CA THR A 38 10.52 5.96 -1.54
C THR A 38 8.98 5.94 -1.45
N VAL A 39 8.41 5.20 -0.50
CA VAL A 39 6.95 5.10 -0.30
C VAL A 39 6.39 6.13 0.69
N GLY A 40 7.24 6.99 1.26
CA GLY A 40 6.84 8.01 2.22
C GLY A 40 5.87 9.05 1.65
N PHE A 41 5.09 9.68 2.54
CA PHE A 41 4.10 10.72 2.20
C PHE A 41 3.15 10.32 1.04
N ALA A 42 2.60 9.12 1.13
CA ALA A 42 1.77 8.51 0.09
C ALA A 42 0.63 7.67 0.68
N THR A 43 -0.13 8.23 1.62
CA THR A 43 -1.13 7.46 2.37
C THR A 43 -2.45 7.32 1.63
N SER A 44 -2.92 8.41 1.01
CA SER A 44 -4.20 8.44 0.31
C SER A 44 -4.21 9.50 -0.79
N ILE A 45 -4.72 9.15 -1.97
CA ILE A 45 -4.85 10.06 -3.11
C ILE A 45 -5.87 11.20 -2.92
N ILE A 46 -6.50 11.30 -1.75
CA ILE A 46 -7.35 12.45 -1.38
C ILE A 46 -6.50 13.72 -1.30
N MET A 47 -5.32 13.64 -0.68
CA MET A 47 -4.39 14.78 -0.55
C MET A 47 -2.91 14.44 -0.73
N CYS A 48 -2.53 13.16 -0.82
CA CYS A 48 -1.24 12.77 -1.37
C CYS A 48 -1.34 12.67 -2.89
N SER A 49 -0.21 12.82 -3.58
CA SER A 49 -0.15 12.68 -5.03
C SER A 49 -0.24 11.21 -5.50
N ALA A 50 0.08 10.28 -4.61
CA ALA A 50 0.01 8.84 -4.80
C ALA A 50 -0.41 8.12 -3.51
N GLU A 51 -0.75 6.85 -3.67
CA GLU A 51 -0.71 5.85 -2.61
C GLU A 51 0.51 4.96 -2.81
N ALA A 52 1.29 4.69 -1.77
CA ALA A 52 2.46 3.82 -1.90
C ALA A 52 2.70 3.03 -0.63
N GLY A 53 3.36 1.88 -0.76
CA GLY A 53 3.65 1.02 0.37
C GLY A 53 4.63 -0.08 0.01
N ILE A 54 5.19 -0.69 1.05
CA ILE A 54 6.01 -1.89 0.94
C ILE A 54 5.08 -3.09 0.77
N GLU A 55 5.32 -3.90 -0.25
CA GLU A 55 4.61 -5.16 -0.45
C GLU A 55 5.21 -6.22 0.47
N ARG A 56 6.51 -6.52 0.26
CA ARG A 56 7.28 -7.47 1.06
C ARG A 56 8.78 -7.29 0.88
N ILE A 57 9.54 -7.84 1.83
CA ILE A 57 10.99 -8.03 1.73
C ILE A 57 11.25 -9.34 0.96
N VAL A 58 12.31 -9.37 0.15
CA VAL A 58 12.74 -10.53 -0.62
C VAL A 58 14.20 -10.86 -0.37
N SER A 59 14.50 -12.16 -0.39
CA SER A 59 15.86 -12.67 -0.21
C SER A 59 16.71 -12.43 -1.46
N ALA A 60 18.03 -12.52 -1.32
CA ALA A 60 18.96 -12.41 -2.43
C ALA A 60 18.65 -13.38 -3.58
N GLU A 61 18.19 -14.60 -3.26
CA GLU A 61 17.89 -15.65 -4.24
C GLU A 61 16.70 -15.31 -5.16
N GLU A 62 15.84 -14.39 -4.74
CA GLU A 62 14.66 -13.95 -5.51
C GLU A 62 14.95 -12.75 -6.42
N THR A 63 16.16 -12.20 -6.40
CA THR A 63 16.50 -10.92 -7.05
C THR A 63 17.45 -11.08 -8.25
N PRO A 64 17.36 -10.21 -9.27
CA PRO A 64 18.22 -10.32 -10.45
C PRO A 64 19.72 -10.17 -10.16
N ASP A 65 20.08 -9.42 -9.13
CA ASP A 65 21.47 -9.10 -8.79
C ASP A 65 22.03 -9.88 -7.59
N ASN A 66 21.28 -10.87 -7.09
CA ASN A 66 21.63 -11.70 -5.93
C ASN A 66 21.89 -10.88 -4.65
N ARG A 67 21.04 -9.89 -4.39
CA ARG A 67 21.12 -9.03 -3.20
C ARG A 67 19.77 -8.94 -2.50
N PRO A 68 19.72 -8.78 -1.17
CA PRO A 68 18.45 -8.58 -0.50
C PRO A 68 17.72 -7.35 -1.06
N GLY A 69 16.39 -7.41 -1.08
CA GLY A 69 15.59 -6.34 -1.67
C GLY A 69 14.23 -6.19 -1.04
N VAL A 70 13.55 -5.12 -1.44
CA VAL A 70 12.19 -4.79 -1.02
C VAL A 70 11.36 -4.50 -2.25
N ILE A 71 10.23 -5.18 -2.34
CA ILE A 71 9.22 -4.91 -3.36
C ILE A 71 8.29 -3.85 -2.82
N ILE A 72 8.11 -2.78 -3.58
CA ILE A 72 7.17 -1.70 -3.29
C ILE A 72 6.14 -1.58 -4.39
N GLN A 73 5.02 -0.94 -4.07
CA GLN A 73 4.04 -0.53 -5.06
C GLN A 73 3.75 0.97 -4.93
N ILE A 74 3.57 1.63 -6.07
CA ILE A 74 3.15 3.03 -6.18
C ILE A 74 1.88 3.06 -7.02
N TRP A 75 0.86 3.77 -6.53
CA TRP A 75 -0.51 3.79 -7.00
C TRP A 75 -0.96 5.22 -7.31
N THR A 76 -1.60 5.42 -8.45
CA THR A 76 -2.15 6.71 -8.85
C THR A 76 -3.55 6.57 -9.45
N LYS A 77 -4.38 7.62 -9.27
CA LYS A 77 -5.72 7.67 -9.87
C LYS A 77 -5.68 7.69 -11.39
N ARG A 78 -4.63 8.27 -11.98
CA ARG A 78 -4.50 8.50 -13.43
C ARG A 78 -3.12 8.11 -13.91
N SER A 79 -3.04 7.32 -14.98
CA SER A 79 -1.77 6.93 -15.62
C SER A 79 -0.80 8.10 -15.89
N LYS A 80 -1.29 9.29 -16.23
CA LYS A 80 -0.42 10.46 -16.49
C LYS A 80 0.40 10.87 -15.25
N LEU A 81 -0.11 10.67 -14.05
CA LEU A 81 0.59 11.01 -12.80
C LEU A 81 1.66 9.96 -12.45
N MET A 82 1.52 8.73 -12.94
CA MET A 82 2.43 7.63 -12.62
C MET A 82 3.87 7.98 -12.97
N LYS A 83 4.09 8.57 -14.14
CA LYS A 83 5.43 8.98 -14.59
C LYS A 83 6.10 9.92 -13.60
N ASP A 84 5.38 10.97 -13.18
CA ASP A 84 5.91 12.00 -12.29
C ASP A 84 6.20 11.45 -10.90
N GLU A 85 5.33 10.56 -10.40
CA GLU A 85 5.51 9.88 -9.12
C GLU A 85 6.71 8.93 -9.12
N LEU A 86 6.84 8.09 -10.15
CA LEU A 86 7.98 7.18 -10.30
C LEU A 86 9.29 7.97 -10.42
N LEU A 87 9.32 9.00 -11.28
CA LEU A 87 10.50 9.83 -11.48
C LEU A 87 10.93 10.52 -10.17
N THR A 88 9.99 11.17 -9.48
CA THR A 88 10.30 11.93 -8.27
C THR A 88 10.73 11.03 -7.14
N ARG A 89 9.99 9.95 -6.85
CA ARG A 89 10.27 9.05 -5.72
C ARG A 89 11.55 8.26 -5.93
N ILE A 90 11.77 7.72 -7.13
CA ILE A 90 12.98 6.95 -7.40
C ILE A 90 14.20 7.87 -7.42
N SER A 91 14.14 9.05 -8.04
CA SER A 91 15.30 9.96 -8.10
C SER A 91 15.64 10.60 -6.75
N GLN A 92 14.65 10.93 -5.91
CA GLN A 92 14.88 11.65 -4.65
C GLN A 92 14.96 10.73 -3.43
N SER A 93 14.73 9.42 -3.59
CA SER A 93 14.82 8.45 -2.49
C SER A 93 15.64 7.22 -2.85
N ALA A 94 15.21 6.44 -3.84
CA ALA A 94 15.93 5.20 -4.14
C ALA A 94 17.34 5.47 -4.69
N MET A 95 17.52 6.41 -5.63
CA MET A 95 18.82 6.78 -6.20
C MET A 95 19.77 7.43 -5.18
N THR A 96 19.23 8.17 -4.22
CA THR A 96 20.02 8.87 -3.20
C THR A 96 20.37 7.97 -2.01
N ALA A 97 19.64 6.86 -1.82
CA ALA A 97 19.94 5.86 -0.82
C ALA A 97 21.18 5.04 -1.19
N PRO A 98 22.02 4.66 -0.21
CA PRO A 98 23.31 4.03 -0.48
C PRO A 98 23.15 2.63 -1.07
N THR A 99 24.06 2.26 -1.99
CA THR A 99 24.19 0.93 -2.59
C THR A 99 23.02 0.43 -3.43
N THR A 100 21.99 1.24 -3.67
CA THR A 100 20.75 0.74 -4.25
C THR A 100 20.86 0.36 -5.73
N SER A 101 19.99 -0.55 -6.15
CA SER A 101 19.64 -0.73 -7.56
C SER A 101 18.13 -0.91 -7.69
N VAL A 102 17.54 -0.43 -8.78
CA VAL A 102 16.08 -0.39 -8.95
C VAL A 102 15.67 -1.11 -10.23
N PHE A 103 14.79 -2.08 -10.09
CA PHE A 103 14.30 -2.92 -11.17
C PHE A 103 12.80 -2.77 -11.36
N ASN A 104 12.37 -2.90 -12.62
CA ASN A 104 10.96 -3.08 -12.91
C ASN A 104 10.55 -4.48 -12.48
N TYR A 105 9.60 -4.55 -11.56
CA TYR A 105 9.12 -5.81 -10.96
C TYR A 105 7.66 -6.10 -11.31
N LEU A 106 7.18 -5.46 -12.39
CA LEU A 106 5.94 -5.74 -13.09
C LEU A 106 6.28 -6.14 -14.54
N GLU A 107 6.33 -7.44 -14.82
CA GLU A 107 6.74 -7.96 -16.13
C GLU A 107 5.81 -7.49 -17.26
N GLU A 108 4.50 -7.63 -17.06
CA GLU A 108 3.49 -7.21 -18.04
C GLU A 108 2.77 -5.94 -17.57
N GLY A 109 2.87 -4.87 -18.37
CA GLY A 109 2.16 -3.61 -18.15
C GLY A 109 1.20 -3.28 -19.28
N GLU A 110 0.09 -2.62 -18.95
CA GLU A 110 -0.76 -1.93 -19.94
C GLU A 110 -0.03 -0.73 -20.57
N LYS A 111 0.90 -0.13 -19.80
CA LYS A 111 1.71 1.02 -20.19
C LYS A 111 3.11 0.89 -19.62
N SER A 112 4.06 1.61 -20.22
CA SER A 112 5.44 1.68 -19.78
C SER A 112 5.99 3.09 -20.00
N GLU A 113 6.82 3.57 -19.07
CA GLU A 113 7.51 4.86 -19.18
C GLU A 113 9.02 4.68 -18.95
N PRO A 114 9.89 5.42 -19.68
CA PRO A 114 11.33 5.23 -19.63
C PRO A 114 11.97 5.95 -18.42
N ILE A 115 11.53 5.61 -17.21
CA ILE A 115 11.92 6.31 -15.97
C ILE A 115 13.44 6.23 -15.74
N GLY A 116 14.05 5.05 -15.93
CA GLY A 116 15.50 4.89 -15.77
C GLY A 116 16.31 5.73 -16.74
N LYS A 117 15.83 5.87 -17.99
CA LYS A 117 16.44 6.78 -18.97
C LYS A 117 16.32 8.25 -18.56
N LEU A 118 15.20 8.66 -17.98
CA LEU A 118 15.02 10.04 -17.53
C LEU A 118 15.92 10.35 -16.33
N ILE A 119 16.02 9.42 -15.38
CA ILE A 119 16.92 9.55 -14.23
C ILE A 119 18.39 9.51 -14.67
N SER A 120 18.72 8.78 -15.73
CA SER A 120 20.12 8.65 -16.18
C SER A 120 20.77 9.94 -16.65
N TYR A 121 19.99 10.95 -17.03
CA TYR A 121 20.52 12.28 -17.32
C TYR A 121 21.22 12.93 -16.12
N PHE A 122 20.94 12.50 -14.88
CA PHE A 122 21.70 12.93 -13.70
C PHE A 122 23.20 12.62 -13.81
N GLY A 123 23.59 11.62 -14.60
CA GLY A 123 24.99 11.29 -14.85
C GLY A 123 25.75 12.31 -15.70
N ASP A 124 25.10 13.39 -16.17
CA ASP A 124 25.73 14.52 -16.87
C ASP A 124 26.64 14.11 -18.04
N GLY A 125 26.20 13.13 -18.84
CA GLY A 125 26.94 12.60 -19.99
C GLY A 125 27.90 11.46 -19.66
N HIS A 126 28.06 11.10 -18.39
CA HIS A 126 28.89 9.98 -17.93
C HIS A 126 28.10 8.67 -17.72
N GLN A 127 26.77 8.71 -17.79
CA GLN A 127 25.93 7.53 -17.72
C GLN A 127 26.15 6.60 -18.92
N LYS A 128 26.01 5.28 -18.70
CA LYS A 128 26.12 4.26 -19.74
C LYS A 128 24.84 3.43 -19.81
N LYS A 129 24.32 3.24 -21.01
CA LYS A 129 23.34 2.18 -21.26
C LYS A 129 24.08 0.84 -21.27
N ILE A 130 23.58 -0.13 -20.51
CA ILE A 130 24.16 -1.46 -20.36
C ILE A 130 23.06 -2.51 -20.46
N THR A 131 23.43 -3.73 -20.85
CA THR A 131 22.58 -4.92 -20.66
C THR A 131 23.20 -5.74 -19.54
N LYS A 132 22.46 -5.94 -18.44
CA LYS A 132 22.91 -6.67 -17.26
C LYS A 132 21.73 -7.39 -16.63
N TYR A 133 21.93 -8.61 -16.12
CA TYR A 133 20.85 -9.44 -15.56
C TYR A 133 19.70 -9.67 -16.55
N GLU A 134 20.05 -9.81 -17.84
CA GLU A 134 19.09 -9.94 -18.95
C GLU A 134 18.11 -8.77 -19.09
N ARG A 135 18.49 -7.61 -18.55
CA ARG A 135 17.69 -6.38 -18.55
C ARG A 135 18.48 -5.24 -19.19
N ASP A 136 17.77 -4.38 -19.90
CA ASP A 136 18.32 -3.10 -20.35
C ASP A 136 18.29 -2.10 -19.20
N MET A 137 19.47 -1.64 -18.81
CA MET A 137 19.67 -0.78 -17.64
C MET A 137 20.52 0.43 -17.96
N TRP A 138 20.46 1.41 -17.07
CA TRP A 138 21.37 2.54 -17.01
C TRP A 138 22.30 2.37 -15.82
N LYS A 139 23.60 2.57 -16.08
CA LYS A 139 24.64 2.71 -15.07
C LYS A 139 24.99 4.18 -14.92
N ILE A 140 24.64 4.76 -13.79
CA ILE A 140 24.78 6.20 -13.51
C ILE A 140 25.90 6.37 -12.47
N PRO A 141 26.99 7.07 -12.78
CA PRO A 141 28.04 7.31 -11.79
C PRO A 141 27.53 8.24 -10.69
N VAL A 142 27.76 7.82 -9.44
CA VAL A 142 27.38 8.55 -8.21
C VAL A 142 28.50 8.39 -7.18
N MET A 143 28.43 9.11 -6.05
CA MET A 143 29.54 9.20 -5.10
C MET A 143 29.98 7.85 -4.51
N ASP A 144 29.05 6.93 -4.25
CA ASP A 144 29.35 5.59 -3.71
C ASP A 144 29.68 4.55 -4.81
N GLY A 145 29.69 4.96 -6.08
CA GLY A 145 30.06 4.12 -7.21
C GLY A 145 29.12 4.26 -8.39
N SER A 146 28.10 3.40 -8.47
CA SER A 146 27.17 3.41 -9.60
C SER A 146 25.76 2.99 -9.19
N PHE A 147 24.80 3.86 -9.47
CA PHE A 147 23.39 3.55 -9.37
C PHE A 147 22.94 2.80 -10.63
N LEU A 148 22.35 1.62 -10.46
CA LEU A 148 21.78 0.84 -11.56
C LEU A 148 20.25 0.94 -11.54
N ILE A 149 19.67 1.27 -12.69
CA ILE A 149 18.22 1.36 -12.85
C ILE A 149 17.78 0.80 -14.20
N GLU A 150 16.74 -0.01 -14.20
CA GLU A 150 16.15 -0.55 -15.43
C GLU A 150 15.57 0.58 -16.31
N GLU A 151 15.67 0.44 -17.64
CA GLU A 151 15.35 1.52 -18.58
C GLU A 151 13.92 2.04 -18.44
N SER A 152 12.95 1.11 -18.31
CA SER A 152 11.53 1.43 -18.31
C SER A 152 10.77 0.71 -17.20
N PHE A 153 9.71 1.34 -16.71
CA PHE A 153 8.86 0.82 -15.65
C PHE A 153 7.43 0.68 -16.16
N ASN A 154 6.91 -0.53 -15.97
CA ASN A 154 5.56 -0.88 -16.37
C ASN A 154 4.54 -0.46 -15.32
N PHE A 155 3.31 -0.20 -15.76
CA PHE A 155 2.18 0.00 -14.88
C PHE A 155 0.88 -0.49 -15.51
N VAL A 156 0.00 -1.02 -14.67
CA VAL A 156 -1.26 -1.68 -15.03
C VAL A 156 -2.34 -1.28 -14.03
N LYS A 157 -3.61 -1.60 -14.31
CA LYS A 157 -4.68 -1.40 -13.33
C LYS A 157 -4.74 -2.56 -12.34
N GLY A 158 -4.70 -2.23 -11.06
CA GLY A 158 -5.00 -3.14 -9.95
C GLY A 158 -6.24 -2.70 -9.21
N ILE A 159 -6.46 -3.26 -8.02
CA ILE A 159 -7.61 -2.98 -7.16
C ILE A 159 -7.15 -2.22 -5.92
N ALA A 160 -7.75 -1.06 -5.66
CA ALA A 160 -7.44 -0.20 -4.52
C ALA A 160 -8.65 -0.05 -3.60
N GLY A 161 -8.39 0.23 -2.32
CA GLY A 161 -9.42 0.56 -1.33
C GLY A 161 -10.12 -0.65 -0.70
N GLY A 162 -9.52 -1.84 -0.71
CA GLY A 162 -10.00 -2.91 0.15
C GLY A 162 -9.86 -2.50 1.60
N LEU A 163 -10.93 -2.64 2.40
CA LEU A 163 -11.03 -2.03 3.71
C LEU A 163 -11.51 -3.05 4.74
N ILE A 164 -10.77 -3.16 5.83
CA ILE A 164 -11.19 -3.87 7.04
C ILE A 164 -11.21 -2.88 8.19
N ILE A 165 -12.31 -2.86 8.95
CA ILE A 165 -12.47 -2.07 10.16
C ILE A 165 -12.47 -3.01 11.35
N LEU A 166 -11.49 -2.83 12.25
CA LEU A 166 -11.36 -3.58 13.50
C LEU A 166 -11.85 -2.72 14.66
N ILE A 167 -12.87 -3.20 15.36
CA ILE A 167 -13.47 -2.53 16.50
C ILE A 167 -13.14 -3.32 17.76
N GLY A 168 -12.49 -2.68 18.74
CA GLY A 168 -12.05 -3.36 19.96
C GLY A 168 -12.35 -2.62 21.27
N LYS A 169 -12.10 -3.33 22.37
CA LYS A 169 -12.45 -2.91 23.75
C LYS A 169 -11.48 -1.91 24.36
N SER A 170 -10.30 -1.75 23.78
CA SER A 170 -9.23 -0.91 24.31
C SER A 170 -8.24 -0.53 23.22
N THR A 171 -7.61 0.64 23.35
CA THR A 171 -6.69 1.13 22.32
C THR A 171 -5.44 0.25 22.17
N LYS A 172 -4.84 -0.18 23.28
CA LYS A 172 -3.59 -0.92 23.28
C LYS A 172 -3.73 -2.29 22.61
N GLU A 173 -4.74 -3.06 23.00
CA GLU A 173 -4.96 -4.42 22.52
C GLU A 173 -5.50 -4.41 21.08
N THR A 174 -6.36 -3.46 20.73
CA THR A 174 -6.82 -3.29 19.34
C THR A 174 -5.64 -2.94 18.43
N LEU A 175 -4.76 -2.01 18.83
CA LEU A 175 -3.57 -1.66 18.05
C LEU A 175 -2.63 -2.88 17.86
N ALA A 176 -2.43 -3.67 18.92
CA ALA A 176 -1.61 -4.87 18.84
C ALA A 176 -2.20 -5.91 17.87
N ALA A 177 -3.52 -6.12 17.91
CA ALA A 177 -4.24 -7.00 16.99
C ALA A 177 -4.15 -6.49 15.53
N THR A 178 -4.36 -5.19 15.31
CA THR A 178 -4.24 -4.60 13.97
C THR A 178 -2.82 -4.76 13.42
N LYS A 179 -1.78 -4.47 14.22
CA LYS A 179 -0.39 -4.70 13.81
C LYS A 179 -0.10 -6.16 13.47
N PHE A 180 -0.70 -7.10 14.20
CA PHE A 180 -0.60 -8.53 13.88
C PHE A 180 -1.26 -8.88 12.55
N ALA A 181 -2.44 -8.32 12.25
CA ALA A 181 -3.10 -8.47 10.95
C ALA A 181 -2.25 -7.90 9.79
N ILE A 182 -1.66 -6.71 9.96
CA ILE A 182 -0.73 -6.11 8.99
C ILE A 182 0.47 -7.04 8.73
N LYS A 183 1.08 -7.59 9.78
CA LYS A 183 2.17 -8.55 9.64
C LYS A 183 1.75 -9.80 8.85
N LYS A 184 0.50 -10.27 9.02
CA LYS A 184 -0.02 -11.42 8.27
C LYS A 184 -0.27 -11.10 6.80
N ILE A 185 -0.76 -9.91 6.47
CA ILE A 185 -0.85 -9.45 5.08
C ILE A 185 0.52 -9.48 4.40
N HIS A 186 1.53 -8.81 4.98
CA HIS A 186 2.87 -8.71 4.39
C HIS A 186 3.67 -10.02 4.40
N GLY A 187 3.29 -10.98 5.26
CA GLY A 187 3.87 -12.33 5.28
C GLY A 187 3.19 -13.31 4.32
N SER A 188 2.14 -12.89 3.61
CA SER A 188 1.40 -13.70 2.65
C SER A 188 1.98 -13.57 1.23
N PRO A 189 1.64 -14.47 0.28
CA PRO A 189 2.06 -14.33 -1.11
C PRO A 189 1.24 -13.27 -1.89
N ALA A 190 0.27 -12.60 -1.26
CA ALA A 190 -0.53 -11.58 -1.91
C ALA A 190 0.35 -10.40 -2.35
N LYS A 191 0.19 -9.97 -3.60
CA LYS A 191 0.83 -8.76 -4.14
C LYS A 191 0.06 -7.51 -3.68
N ALA A 192 0.11 -7.22 -2.39
CA ALA A 192 -0.68 -6.17 -1.76
C ALA A 192 0.15 -5.25 -0.85
N ILE A 193 -0.30 -4.01 -0.70
CA ILE A 193 0.27 -3.01 0.21
C ILE A 193 -0.78 -2.48 1.17
N THR A 194 -0.32 -1.92 2.29
CA THR A 194 -1.12 -1.09 3.18
C THR A 194 -0.50 0.30 3.27
N SER A 195 -1.14 1.31 2.67
CA SER A 195 -0.51 2.62 2.38
C SER A 195 -0.44 3.57 3.58
N PHE A 196 -1.24 3.34 4.61
CA PHE A 196 -1.30 4.20 5.78
C PHE A 196 -0.08 3.99 6.71
N PRO A 197 0.21 4.91 7.64
CA PRO A 197 1.36 4.77 8.55
C PRO A 197 1.32 3.47 9.35
N GLY A 198 2.32 2.61 9.15
CA GLY A 198 2.36 1.26 9.74
C GLY A 198 1.24 0.34 9.25
N GLY A 199 0.61 0.66 8.12
CA GLY A 199 -0.54 -0.03 7.55
C GLY A 199 -1.89 0.32 8.16
N ILE A 200 -1.95 1.29 9.09
CA ILE A 200 -3.13 1.52 9.94
C ILE A 200 -3.67 2.93 9.76
N CYS A 201 -4.93 3.03 9.35
CA CYS A 201 -5.69 4.28 9.35
C CYS A 201 -6.45 4.40 10.69
N ARG A 202 -6.13 5.46 11.46
CA ARG A 202 -6.81 5.77 12.72
C ARG A 202 -7.94 6.79 12.58
N SER A 203 -7.97 7.53 11.48
CA SER A 203 -8.83 8.70 11.31
C SER A 203 -10.21 8.32 10.81
N GLY A 204 -10.32 7.38 9.86
CA GLY A 204 -11.55 6.99 9.18
C GLY A 204 -12.26 8.16 8.51
N SER A 205 -12.44 8.13 7.19
CA SER A 205 -13.17 9.18 6.47
C SER A 205 -14.54 8.71 5.99
N LYS A 206 -15.43 9.68 5.81
CA LYS A 206 -16.65 9.55 5.02
C LYS A 206 -16.65 10.64 3.95
N ILE A 207 -17.36 10.36 2.87
CA ILE A 207 -17.59 11.35 1.82
C ILE A 207 -18.51 12.45 2.33
N GLY A 208 -18.17 13.68 1.97
CA GLY A 208 -18.87 14.89 2.33
C GLY A 208 -18.51 15.39 3.73
N SER A 209 -19.00 16.59 4.01
CA SER A 209 -18.75 17.30 5.25
C SER A 209 -19.88 18.29 5.53
N LYS A 210 -20.09 18.64 6.80
CA LYS A 210 -20.92 19.80 7.18
C LYS A 210 -20.27 21.11 6.73
N TYR A 211 -18.95 21.11 6.51
CA TYR A 211 -18.20 22.24 5.96
C TYR A 211 -18.05 22.06 4.45
N THR A 212 -18.71 22.91 3.67
CA THR A 212 -18.86 22.77 2.20
C THR A 212 -17.56 22.81 1.40
N PHE A 213 -16.45 23.24 2.00
CA PHE A 213 -15.13 23.29 1.36
C PHE A 213 -14.32 21.98 1.54
N LEU A 214 -14.87 20.97 2.22
CA LEU A 214 -14.23 19.68 2.42
C LEU A 214 -14.97 18.57 1.67
N ASP A 215 -14.26 17.87 0.80
CA ASP A 215 -14.79 16.70 0.08
C ASP A 215 -14.98 15.48 0.98
N GLU A 216 -14.17 15.38 2.05
CA GLU A 216 -14.23 14.28 3.02
C GLU A 216 -14.06 14.80 4.45
N SER A 217 -14.61 14.07 5.42
CA SER A 217 -14.53 14.40 6.84
C SER A 217 -14.52 13.14 7.71
N THR A 218 -14.34 13.29 9.02
CA THR A 218 -14.33 12.15 9.96
C THR A 218 -15.55 11.24 9.80
N ASN A 219 -15.33 9.93 9.85
CA ASN A 219 -16.42 8.96 9.88
C ASN A 219 -17.01 8.85 11.29
N HIS A 220 -17.78 9.88 11.66
CA HIS A 220 -18.34 10.07 13.01
C HIS A 220 -19.12 8.87 13.56
N GLN A 221 -19.75 8.07 12.70
CA GLN A 221 -20.50 6.88 13.09
C GLN A 221 -19.61 5.78 13.72
N PHE A 222 -18.29 5.84 13.44
CA PHE A 222 -17.27 4.96 14.00
C PHE A 222 -16.38 5.64 15.04
N CYS A 223 -16.72 6.83 15.54
CA CYS A 223 -15.93 7.53 16.56
C CYS A 223 -16.35 7.13 17.99
N PRO A 224 -15.50 6.43 18.77
CA PRO A 224 -15.87 5.99 20.12
C PRO A 224 -16.17 7.12 21.10
N THR A 225 -15.68 8.33 20.85
CA THR A 225 -15.92 9.51 21.68
C THR A 225 -17.31 10.10 21.49
N LEU A 226 -18.02 9.73 20.43
CA LEU A 226 -19.35 10.26 20.10
C LEU A 226 -20.49 9.31 20.46
N VAL A 227 -20.18 8.17 21.10
CA VAL A 227 -21.16 7.10 21.41
C VAL A 227 -22.37 7.61 22.18
N ASP A 228 -22.17 8.56 23.11
CA ASP A 228 -23.23 9.15 23.93
C ASP A 228 -23.72 10.52 23.39
N GLU A 229 -23.17 11.00 22.27
CA GLU A 229 -23.43 12.34 21.72
C GLU A 229 -24.29 12.34 20.45
N ILE A 230 -24.29 11.25 19.66
CA ILE A 230 -25.03 11.16 18.40
C ILE A 230 -25.84 9.86 18.31
N GLU A 231 -26.95 9.89 17.57
CA GLU A 231 -27.89 8.76 17.51
C GLU A 231 -27.52 7.68 16.49
N ASP A 232 -26.79 8.04 15.42
CA ASP A 232 -26.51 7.18 14.27
C ASP A 232 -25.18 6.41 14.37
N ILE A 233 -24.77 6.08 15.60
CA ILE A 233 -23.55 5.31 15.87
C ILE A 233 -23.66 3.87 15.34
N LEU A 234 -22.59 3.43 14.67
CA LEU A 234 -22.44 2.06 14.16
C LEU A 234 -21.58 1.18 15.06
N LEU A 235 -21.12 1.70 16.20
CA LEU A 235 -20.26 0.97 17.12
C LEU A 235 -21.07 0.05 18.05
N PRO A 236 -20.67 -1.23 18.22
CA PRO A 236 -21.26 -2.10 19.22
C PRO A 236 -20.94 -1.60 20.64
N LYS A 237 -21.80 -1.97 21.59
CA LYS A 237 -21.61 -1.66 23.01
C LYS A 237 -20.23 -2.13 23.49
N GLY A 238 -19.51 -1.24 24.18
CA GLY A 238 -18.18 -1.53 24.72
C GLY A 238 -17.02 -1.23 23.76
N ALA A 239 -17.28 -0.79 22.53
CA ALA A 239 -16.25 -0.29 21.63
C ALA A 239 -15.54 0.92 22.22
N LYS A 240 -14.20 0.88 22.25
CA LYS A 240 -13.34 1.99 22.73
C LYS A 240 -12.27 2.39 21.72
N CYS A 241 -11.99 1.55 20.73
CA CYS A 241 -11.00 1.85 19.70
C CYS A 241 -11.45 1.26 18.36
N VAL A 242 -11.17 2.00 17.28
CA VAL A 242 -11.43 1.58 15.91
C VAL A 242 -10.18 1.85 15.07
N TYR A 243 -9.80 0.88 14.26
CA TYR A 243 -8.76 1.04 13.26
C TYR A 243 -9.22 0.50 11.92
N GLU A 244 -8.82 1.19 10.86
CA GLU A 244 -9.00 0.77 9.48
C GLU A 244 -7.68 0.21 8.94
N ILE A 245 -7.79 -0.87 8.16
CA ILE A 245 -6.71 -1.42 7.33
C ILE A 245 -7.16 -1.22 5.89
N VAL A 246 -6.50 -0.30 5.18
CA VAL A 246 -6.72 -0.04 3.75
C VAL A 246 -5.68 -0.80 2.94
N ILE A 247 -6.12 -1.57 1.96
CA ILE A 247 -5.33 -2.52 1.17
C ILE A 247 -5.51 -2.21 -0.31
N ASN A 248 -4.39 -2.05 -1.02
CA ASN A 248 -4.34 -2.06 -2.47
C ASN A 248 -3.61 -3.31 -2.93
N ALA A 249 -4.05 -3.94 -4.02
CA ALA A 249 -3.50 -5.20 -4.48
C ALA A 249 -3.53 -5.33 -6.00
N ALA A 250 -2.54 -6.03 -6.54
CA ALA A 250 -2.34 -6.20 -7.98
C ALA A 250 -3.55 -6.79 -8.71
N SER A 251 -4.33 -7.62 -8.04
CA SER A 251 -5.55 -8.26 -8.57
C SER A 251 -6.64 -8.39 -7.50
N GLU A 252 -7.85 -8.76 -7.93
CA GLU A 252 -8.94 -9.07 -7.00
C GLU A 252 -8.63 -10.31 -6.13
N GLU A 253 -7.93 -11.30 -6.68
CA GLU A 253 -7.47 -12.48 -5.92
C GLU A 253 -6.46 -12.09 -4.84
N ASP A 254 -5.46 -11.28 -5.19
CA ASP A 254 -4.49 -10.77 -4.22
C ASP A 254 -5.18 -9.96 -3.12
N LEU A 255 -6.19 -9.16 -3.47
CA LEU A 255 -6.95 -8.37 -2.50
C LEU A 255 -7.73 -9.27 -1.54
N LYS A 256 -8.46 -10.25 -2.07
CA LYS A 256 -9.21 -11.22 -1.25
C LYS A 256 -8.28 -12.00 -0.33
N LEU A 257 -7.13 -12.43 -0.83
CA LEU A 257 -6.13 -13.13 -0.01
C LEU A 257 -5.61 -12.25 1.12
N ALA A 258 -5.19 -11.02 0.84
CA ALA A 258 -4.71 -10.09 1.85
C ALA A 258 -5.78 -9.79 2.92
N MET A 259 -7.01 -9.50 2.49
CA MET A 259 -8.12 -9.26 3.42
C MET A 259 -8.42 -10.49 4.29
N LYS A 260 -8.42 -11.68 3.68
CA LYS A 260 -8.63 -12.94 4.39
C LYS A 260 -7.58 -13.19 5.45
N GLU A 261 -6.29 -13.02 5.14
CA GLU A 261 -5.19 -13.19 6.10
C GLU A 261 -5.34 -12.25 7.29
N ALA A 262 -5.72 -10.99 7.06
CA ALA A 262 -6.00 -10.03 8.12
C ALA A 262 -7.17 -10.47 9.02
N ILE A 263 -8.28 -10.93 8.44
CA ILE A 263 -9.46 -11.40 9.20
C ILE A 263 -9.09 -12.65 10.01
N LEU A 264 -8.46 -13.64 9.39
CA LEU A 264 -8.04 -14.88 10.06
C LEU A 264 -7.08 -14.62 11.22
N ALA A 265 -6.24 -13.59 11.11
CA ALA A 265 -5.30 -13.20 12.16
C ALA A 265 -5.98 -12.74 13.46
N VAL A 266 -7.20 -12.19 13.38
CA VAL A 266 -7.83 -11.50 14.52
C VAL A 266 -9.26 -11.95 14.84
N LYS A 267 -9.89 -12.81 14.02
CA LYS A 267 -11.29 -13.26 14.25
C LYS A 267 -11.54 -13.92 15.60
N ASP A 268 -10.53 -14.61 16.13
CA ASP A 268 -10.61 -15.32 17.42
C ASP A 268 -10.04 -14.49 18.58
N ASN A 269 -9.60 -13.24 18.33
CA ASN A 269 -9.12 -12.34 19.36
C ASN A 269 -10.31 -11.79 20.17
N GLU A 270 -10.32 -12.03 21.49
CA GLU A 270 -11.41 -11.61 22.39
C GLU A 270 -11.48 -10.09 22.62
N GLU A 271 -10.39 -9.36 22.37
CA GLU A 271 -10.31 -7.91 22.46
C GLU A 271 -10.93 -7.22 21.24
N ILE A 272 -11.06 -7.95 20.12
CA ILE A 272 -11.80 -7.52 18.95
C ILE A 272 -13.27 -7.92 19.12
N ILE A 273 -14.13 -6.91 19.17
CA ILE A 273 -15.58 -7.04 19.34
C ILE A 273 -16.22 -7.39 18.00
N GLN A 274 -15.81 -6.69 16.96
CA GLN A 274 -16.43 -6.78 15.64
C GLN A 274 -15.42 -6.47 14.54
N ILE A 275 -15.57 -7.17 13.42
CA ILE A 275 -14.85 -6.95 12.17
C ILE A 275 -15.88 -6.55 11.14
N THR A 276 -15.71 -5.39 10.53
CA THR A 276 -16.63 -4.85 9.52
C THR A 276 -15.86 -4.18 8.39
N SER A 277 -16.58 -3.58 7.45
CA SER A 277 -16.02 -2.77 6.37
C SER A 277 -16.89 -1.53 6.17
N SER A 278 -16.48 -0.63 5.29
CA SER A 278 -17.28 0.49 4.82
C SER A 278 -17.50 0.39 3.30
N ASN A 279 -18.65 0.87 2.87
CA ASN A 279 -19.03 0.98 1.47
C ASN A 279 -19.95 2.19 1.28
N TYR A 280 -20.26 2.47 0.02
CA TYR A 280 -21.05 3.60 -0.45
C TYR A 280 -22.30 3.09 -1.18
N ASP A 281 -22.93 2.04 -0.66
CA ASP A 281 -24.06 1.30 -1.25
C ASP A 281 -23.76 0.71 -2.64
N GLY A 282 -22.49 0.57 -3.03
CA GLY A 282 -22.10 0.17 -4.38
C GLY A 282 -22.29 1.24 -5.44
N LYS A 283 -22.37 2.52 -5.05
CA LYS A 283 -22.60 3.64 -5.97
C LYS A 283 -21.31 4.23 -6.54
N LEU A 284 -20.15 3.94 -5.97
CA LEU A 284 -18.87 4.56 -6.33
C LEU A 284 -17.86 3.56 -6.91
N GLY A 285 -17.58 2.49 -6.16
CA GLY A 285 -16.66 1.43 -6.54
C GLY A 285 -17.38 0.35 -7.34
N SER A 286 -16.74 -0.08 -8.44
CA SER A 286 -17.29 -1.13 -9.31
C SER A 286 -17.06 -2.55 -8.77
N ILE A 287 -16.22 -2.70 -7.74
CA ILE A 287 -15.79 -3.99 -7.21
C ILE A 287 -16.26 -4.10 -5.76
N LYS A 288 -16.86 -5.23 -5.40
CA LYS A 288 -17.39 -5.50 -4.06
C LYS A 288 -16.77 -6.78 -3.52
N ILE A 289 -16.16 -6.70 -2.35
CA ILE A 289 -15.59 -7.86 -1.66
C ILE A 289 -16.39 -8.10 -0.38
N ASN A 290 -17.26 -9.11 -0.37
CA ASN A 290 -18.04 -9.44 0.83
C ASN A 290 -17.15 -10.07 1.89
N LEU A 291 -17.24 -9.60 3.13
CA LEU A 291 -16.39 -10.11 4.22
C LEU A 291 -16.72 -11.56 4.60
N LYS A 292 -17.96 -12.00 4.41
CA LYS A 292 -18.41 -13.37 4.72
C LYS A 292 -17.87 -14.42 3.75
N ASP A 293 -17.39 -13.99 2.58
CA ASP A 293 -16.81 -14.86 1.56
C ASP A 293 -15.31 -15.13 1.80
N LEU A 294 -14.70 -14.43 2.77
CA LEU A 294 -13.26 -14.48 3.08
C LEU A 294 -12.92 -15.55 4.13
#